data_AF-A0AAU3UI89-F1
#
_entry.id   AF-A0AAU3UI89-F1
#
_cell.length_a   1.000
_cell.length_b   1.000
_cell.length_c   1.000
_cell.angle_alpha   90.00
_cell.angle_beta   90.00
_cell.angle_gamma   90.00
#
_symmetry.space_group_name_H-M   'P 1'
#
loop_
_entity.id
_entity.type
_entity.pdbx_description
1 polymer ?
#
loop_
_entity_poly.entity_id
_entity_poly.type
_entity_poly.pdbx_seq_one_letter_code
_entity_poly.pdbx_strand_id
1 'polypeptide(L)'
;MVTVTGTTEPTGTTSGGGVLGQLQYWLAVIFVIGWTGVICGGLGVQFGTWDYPCPLCMLQRYFMALAALGGAYIVRKGMTGTLVRRDYMVGWGLAVVACFGGGFTAWRQTMLHILPGDKGYGGAVLGLHLYVWALVLFVAAVTTIGVVLSFSYATAAESIPARPHRALGTLALGFLGVVLVINLVATFFLEGFHGALPDDPSCYQLLHDLGILKGGCVLPAAS
;
A
#
# COMPACT_ATOMS: atom_id res chain seq x y z
N MET A 1 -5.41 61.45 13.06
CA MET A 1 -4.19 60.69 13.40
C MET A 1 -4.66 59.50 14.23
N VAL A 2 -4.91 58.35 13.59
CA VAL A 2 -5.44 57.15 14.25
C VAL A 2 -4.24 56.29 14.66
N THR A 3 -4.03 56.14 15.96
CA THR A 3 -2.97 55.32 16.53
C THR A 3 -3.39 53.86 16.43
N VAL A 4 -2.85 53.13 15.46
CA VAL A 4 -3.01 51.67 15.37
C VAL A 4 -2.14 51.04 16.46
N THR A 5 -2.78 50.57 17.53
CA THR A 5 -2.12 49.79 18.58
C THR A 5 -1.94 48.37 18.04
N GLY A 6 -0.72 48.02 17.65
CA GLY A 6 -0.37 46.66 17.27
C GLY A 6 -0.45 45.76 18.50
N THR A 7 -1.54 45.00 18.62
CA THR A 7 -1.59 43.84 19.51
C THR A 7 -0.67 42.78 18.93
N THR A 8 0.50 42.62 19.53
CA THR A 8 1.36 41.47 19.32
C THR A 8 0.63 40.25 19.91
N GLU A 9 0.01 39.46 19.04
CA GLU A 9 -0.35 38.08 19.40
C GLU A 9 0.93 37.37 19.88
N PRO A 10 0.91 36.70 21.04
CA PRO A 10 2.02 35.87 21.43
C PRO A 10 2.04 34.66 20.49
N THR A 11 2.89 34.74 19.46
CA THR A 11 3.33 33.62 18.64
C THR A 11 4.11 32.65 19.53
N GLY A 12 3.36 31.87 20.31
CA GLY A 12 3.84 30.97 21.33
C GLY A 12 3.33 29.56 21.12
N THR A 13 3.37 29.06 19.89
CA THR A 13 3.35 27.60 19.68
C THR A 13 4.77 27.14 19.47
N THR A 14 5.43 26.91 20.61
CA THR A 14 6.64 26.11 20.69
C THR A 14 6.44 24.87 19.83
N SER A 15 7.13 24.84 18.68
CA SER A 15 7.19 23.67 17.81
C SER A 15 7.68 22.50 18.65
N GLY A 16 6.76 21.59 18.98
CA GLY A 16 7.01 20.48 19.88
C GLY A 16 7.99 19.51 19.24
N GLY A 17 9.28 19.71 19.49
CA GLY A 17 10.36 18.75 19.23
C GLY A 17 10.30 17.53 20.16
N GLY A 18 9.11 16.97 20.38
CA GLY A 18 8.83 15.81 21.21
C GLY A 18 8.29 14.63 20.40
N VAL A 19 8.03 13.51 21.09
CA VAL A 19 7.51 12.24 20.52
C VAL A 19 6.29 12.46 19.62
N LEU A 20 5.42 13.40 19.97
CA LEU A 20 4.21 13.72 19.21
C LEU A 20 4.52 14.27 17.81
N GLY A 21 5.54 15.12 17.68
CA GLY A 21 5.95 15.68 16.38
C GLY A 21 6.60 14.67 15.44
N GLN A 22 7.10 13.55 15.97
CA GLN A 22 7.66 12.46 15.17
C GLN A 22 6.62 11.39 14.82
N LEU A 23 5.40 11.50 15.35
CA LEU A 23 4.36 10.49 15.20
C LEU A 23 4.05 10.21 13.72
N GLN A 24 3.94 11.25 12.89
CA GLN A 24 3.65 11.08 11.47
C GLN A 24 4.76 10.34 10.72
N TYR A 25 6.02 10.58 11.08
CA TYR A 25 7.15 9.88 10.47
C TYR A 25 7.13 8.40 10.85
N TRP A 26 6.99 8.09 12.14
CA TRP A 26 6.92 6.71 12.61
C TRP A 26 5.73 5.96 12.03
N LEU A 27 4.58 6.63 11.96
CA LEU A 27 3.41 6.10 11.29
C LEU A 27 3.69 5.82 9.81
N ALA A 28 4.37 6.71 9.09
CA ALA A 28 4.74 6.47 7.69
C ALA A 28 5.66 5.24 7.54
N VAL A 29 6.61 5.04 8.44
CA VAL A 29 7.47 3.83 8.46
C VAL A 29 6.64 2.57 8.70
N ILE A 30 5.78 2.57 9.72
CA ILE A 30 4.88 1.44 10.03
C ILE A 30 3.93 1.17 8.87
N PHE A 31 3.41 2.23 8.24
CA PHE A 31 2.50 2.14 7.10
C PHE A 31 3.15 1.49 5.89
N VAL A 32 4.39 1.87 5.57
CA VAL A 32 5.19 1.23 4.50
C VAL A 32 5.38 -0.25 4.82
N ILE A 33 5.91 -0.56 6.01
CA ILE A 33 6.19 -1.95 6.42
C ILE A 33 4.90 -2.79 6.43
N GLY A 34 3.80 -2.23 6.92
CA GLY A 34 2.50 -2.87 6.99
C GLY A 34 1.97 -3.25 5.61
N TRP A 35 1.91 -2.31 4.67
CA TRP A 35 1.48 -2.62 3.30
C TRP A 35 2.42 -3.59 2.60
N THR A 36 3.73 -3.43 2.76
CA THR A 36 4.69 -4.39 2.22
C THR A 36 4.48 -5.79 2.80
N GLY A 37 4.20 -5.90 4.10
CA GLY A 37 3.88 -7.16 4.77
C GLY A 37 2.60 -7.81 4.24
N VAL A 38 1.56 -7.03 3.94
CA VAL A 38 0.32 -7.54 3.32
C VAL A 38 0.60 -8.09 1.92
N ILE A 39 1.41 -7.39 1.11
CA ILE A 39 1.83 -7.88 -0.21
C ILE A 39 2.62 -9.20 -0.08
N CYS A 40 3.54 -9.27 0.90
CA CYS A 40 4.25 -10.52 1.22
C CYS A 40 3.30 -11.66 1.60
N GLY A 41 2.28 -11.39 2.41
CA GLY A 41 1.26 -12.39 2.76
C GLY A 41 0.53 -12.91 1.52
N GLY A 42 0.13 -12.01 0.61
CA GLY A 42 -0.49 -12.39 -0.65
C GLY A 42 0.43 -13.23 -1.55
N LEU A 43 1.71 -12.85 -1.67
CA LEU A 43 2.71 -13.62 -2.41
C LEU A 43 2.95 -15.00 -1.76
N GLY A 44 2.98 -15.06 -0.43
CA GLY A 44 3.13 -16.30 0.33
C GLY A 44 1.99 -17.28 0.09
N VAL A 45 0.74 -16.80 0.04
CA VAL A 45 -0.41 -17.65 -0.33
C VAL A 45 -0.28 -18.11 -1.77
N GLN A 46 0.04 -17.21 -2.71
CA GLN A 46 0.18 -17.56 -4.13
C GLN A 46 1.22 -18.67 -4.38
N PHE A 47 2.43 -18.53 -3.81
CA PHE A 47 3.48 -19.53 -3.98
C PHE A 47 3.27 -20.78 -3.10
N GLY A 48 2.50 -20.66 -2.02
CA GLY A 48 2.21 -21.77 -1.11
C GLY A 48 1.08 -22.67 -1.62
N THR A 49 -0.03 -22.08 -2.10
CA THR A 49 -1.19 -22.84 -2.58
C THR A 49 -1.13 -23.17 -4.06
N TRP A 50 -0.14 -22.63 -4.80
CA TRP A 50 -0.01 -22.79 -6.26
C TRP A 50 -1.26 -22.35 -7.04
N ASP A 51 -2.11 -21.50 -6.44
CA ASP A 51 -3.27 -20.91 -7.10
C ASP A 51 -2.86 -19.66 -7.88
N TYR A 52 -3.46 -19.48 -9.05
CA TYR A 52 -3.25 -18.30 -9.88
C TYR A 52 -4.00 -17.09 -9.30
N PRO A 53 -3.38 -15.90 -9.18
CA PRO A 53 -4.07 -14.73 -8.69
C PRO A 53 -5.00 -14.17 -9.78
N CYS A 54 -6.23 -13.82 -9.39
CA CYS A 54 -7.18 -13.16 -10.27
C CYS A 54 -6.68 -11.76 -10.73
N PRO A 55 -7.11 -11.24 -11.89
CA PRO A 55 -6.68 -9.90 -12.36
C PRO A 55 -7.01 -8.79 -11.36
N LEU A 56 -8.17 -8.88 -10.70
CA LEU A 56 -8.56 -7.92 -9.66
C LEU A 56 -7.65 -7.98 -8.42
N CYS A 57 -7.17 -9.18 -8.08
CA CYS A 57 -6.27 -9.43 -6.97
C CYS A 57 -4.90 -8.79 -7.23
N MET A 58 -4.43 -8.86 -8.48
CA MET A 58 -3.20 -8.18 -8.91
C MET A 58 -3.35 -6.67 -8.87
N LEU A 59 -4.49 -6.16 -9.34
CA LEU A 59 -4.79 -4.73 -9.30
C LEU A 59 -4.81 -4.20 -7.86
N GLN A 60 -5.36 -4.96 -6.91
CA GLN A 60 -5.30 -4.62 -5.48
C GLN A 60 -3.85 -4.50 -4.99
N ARG A 61 -2.97 -5.44 -5.35
CA ARG A 61 -1.53 -5.38 -4.97
C ARG A 61 -0.85 -4.13 -5.53
N TYR A 62 -1.18 -3.71 -6.74
CA TYR A 62 -0.66 -2.46 -7.31
C TYR A 62 -1.12 -1.24 -6.51
N PHE A 63 -2.38 -1.19 -6.09
CA PHE A 63 -2.86 -0.11 -5.22
C PHE A 63 -2.25 -0.14 -3.83
N MET A 64 -1.98 -1.32 -3.24
CA MET A 64 -1.24 -1.45 -1.98
C MET A 64 0.20 -0.94 -2.14
N ALA A 65 0.86 -1.27 -3.25
CA ALA A 65 2.18 -0.77 -3.60
C ALA A 65 2.19 0.76 -3.77
N LEU A 66 1.22 1.32 -4.50
CA LEU A 66 1.07 2.77 -4.66
C LEU A 66 0.79 3.47 -3.32
N ALA A 67 -0.02 2.87 -2.45
CA ALA A 67 -0.24 3.39 -1.11
C ALA A 67 1.06 3.39 -0.29
N ALA A 68 1.80 2.28 -0.28
CA ALA A 68 3.10 2.19 0.36
C ALA A 68 4.10 3.22 -0.20
N LEU A 69 4.09 3.49 -1.50
CA LEU A 69 4.93 4.53 -2.13
C LEU A 69 4.62 5.94 -1.62
N GLY A 70 3.35 6.23 -1.30
CA GLY A 70 2.96 7.48 -0.63
C GLY A 70 3.63 7.65 0.74
N GLY A 71 3.64 6.60 1.56
CA GLY A 71 4.38 6.58 2.84
C GLY A 71 5.91 6.62 2.64
N ALA A 72 6.41 5.90 1.63
CA ALA A 72 7.83 5.84 1.28
C ALA A 72 8.39 7.22 0.90
N TYR A 73 7.58 8.05 0.25
CA TYR A 73 7.93 9.44 -0.06
C TYR A 73 8.27 10.23 1.21
N ILE A 74 7.43 10.12 2.24
CA ILE A 74 7.61 10.79 3.55
C ILE A 74 8.89 10.28 4.20
N VAL A 75 9.08 8.95 4.24
CA VAL A 75 10.25 8.32 4.86
C VAL A 75 11.54 8.78 4.16
N ARG A 76 11.57 8.77 2.83
CA ARG A 76 12.72 9.20 2.03
C ARG A 76 13.04 10.68 2.23
N LYS A 77 12.04 11.55 2.28
CA LYS A 77 12.23 12.98 2.58
C LYS A 77 12.76 13.18 4.00
N GLY A 78 12.23 12.43 4.97
CA GLY A 78 12.70 12.47 6.36
C GLY A 78 14.18 12.07 6.51
N MET A 79 14.66 11.17 5.66
CA MET A 79 16.09 10.79 5.62
C MET A 79 17.01 11.91 5.11
N THR A 80 16.49 12.92 4.40
CA THR A 80 17.27 14.07 3.91
C THR A 80 17.52 15.11 5.02
N GLY A 81 16.86 14.98 6.17
CA GLY A 81 17.11 15.79 7.38
C GLY A 81 16.26 17.05 7.49
N THR A 82 15.52 17.41 6.45
CA THR A 82 14.52 18.49 6.47
C THR A 82 13.20 17.94 5.97
N LEU A 83 12.16 18.01 6.81
CA LEU A 83 10.83 17.52 6.45
C LEU A 83 9.80 18.61 6.73
N VAL A 84 9.21 19.15 5.67
CA VAL A 84 8.25 20.24 5.78
C VAL A 84 6.84 19.64 5.81
N ARG A 85 5.88 20.30 6.48
CA ARG A 85 4.47 19.87 6.54
C ARG A 85 3.86 19.53 5.18
N ARG A 86 4.25 20.28 4.13
CA ARG A 86 3.82 20.02 2.74
C ARG A 86 4.23 18.63 2.25
N ASP A 87 5.38 18.10 2.66
CA ASP A 87 5.88 16.81 2.20
C ASP A 87 5.03 15.67 2.78
N TYR A 88 4.59 15.83 4.04
CA TYR A 88 3.60 14.93 4.65
C TYR A 88 2.26 14.97 3.90
N MET A 89 1.76 16.15 3.55
CA MET A 89 0.51 16.29 2.79
C MET A 89 0.59 15.60 1.42
N VAL A 90 1.73 15.73 0.72
CA VAL A 90 1.94 15.06 -0.57
C VAL A 90 1.95 13.55 -0.40
N GLY A 91 2.75 13.01 0.53
CA GLY A 91 2.86 11.56 0.72
C GLY A 91 1.54 10.92 1.17
N TRP A 92 0.85 11.54 2.13
CA TRP A 92 -0.45 11.07 2.61
C TRP A 92 -1.55 11.23 1.57
N GLY A 93 -1.54 12.31 0.78
CA GLY A 93 -2.48 12.50 -0.33
C GLY A 93 -2.34 11.43 -1.40
N LEU A 94 -1.11 11.11 -1.81
CA LEU A 94 -0.82 10.00 -2.73
C LEU A 94 -1.31 8.66 -2.15
N ALA A 95 -1.07 8.42 -0.87
CA ALA A 95 -1.52 7.20 -0.21
C ALA A 95 -3.05 7.07 -0.18
N VAL A 96 -3.79 8.16 0.09
CA VAL A 96 -5.27 8.17 0.09
C VAL A 96 -5.82 7.89 -1.31
N VAL A 97 -5.29 8.52 -2.35
CA VAL A 97 -5.73 8.28 -3.73
C VAL A 97 -5.53 6.80 -4.12
N ALA A 98 -4.37 6.24 -3.78
CA ALA A 98 -4.10 4.83 -4.00
C ALA A 98 -5.02 3.91 -3.21
N CYS A 99 -5.26 4.21 -1.92
CA CYS A 99 -6.17 3.42 -1.07
C CYS A 99 -7.62 3.49 -1.55
N PHE A 100 -8.06 4.63 -2.10
CA PHE A 100 -9.40 4.75 -2.66
C PHE A 100 -9.57 3.87 -3.91
N GLY A 101 -8.61 3.91 -4.83
CA GLY A 101 -8.60 3.02 -5.99
C GLY A 101 -8.55 1.54 -5.60
N GLY A 102 -7.68 1.18 -4.66
CA GLY A 102 -7.58 -0.17 -4.10
C GLY A 102 -8.86 -0.63 -3.42
N GLY A 103 -9.45 0.22 -2.59
CA GLY A 103 -10.73 -0.04 -1.93
C GLY A 103 -11.87 -0.29 -2.92
N PHE A 104 -11.94 0.49 -4.01
CA PHE A 104 -12.94 0.25 -5.06
C PHE A 104 -12.78 -1.11 -5.73
N THR A 105 -11.54 -1.54 -6.00
CA THR A 105 -11.29 -2.87 -6.57
C THR A 105 -11.65 -4.00 -5.61
N ALA A 106 -11.28 -3.87 -4.32
CA ALA A 106 -11.62 -4.86 -3.29
C ALA A 106 -13.14 -4.93 -3.05
N TRP A 107 -13.82 -3.78 -3.07
CA TRP A 107 -15.28 -3.68 -2.99
C TRP A 107 -15.95 -4.40 -4.16
N ARG A 108 -15.50 -4.15 -5.40
CA ARG A 108 -16.01 -4.84 -6.59
C ARG A 108 -15.85 -6.36 -6.47
N GLN A 109 -14.69 -6.84 -6.02
CA GLN A 109 -14.47 -8.28 -5.81
C GLN A 109 -15.43 -8.86 -4.77
N THR A 110 -15.64 -8.13 -3.67
CA THR A 110 -16.57 -8.55 -2.61
C THR A 110 -18.00 -8.63 -3.12
N MET A 111 -18.43 -7.67 -3.94
CA MET A 111 -19.76 -7.68 -4.56
C MET A 111 -19.96 -8.85 -5.54
N LEU A 112 -18.91 -9.24 -6.27
CA LEU A 112 -19.01 -10.35 -7.24
C LEU A 112 -19.20 -11.70 -6.54
N HIS A 113 -18.73 -11.87 -5.31
CA HIS A 113 -18.84 -13.11 -4.53
C HIS A 113 -19.85 -13.03 -3.38
N ILE A 114 -20.85 -12.15 -3.48
CA ILE A 114 -21.90 -12.00 -2.45
C ILE A 114 -23.00 -13.08 -2.55
N LEU A 115 -23.06 -13.84 -3.66
CA LEU A 115 -24.16 -14.75 -3.95
C LEU A 115 -24.07 -16.05 -3.11
N PRO A 116 -25.17 -16.51 -2.49
CA PRO A 116 -25.15 -17.69 -1.64
C PRO A 116 -24.80 -18.97 -2.42
N GLY A 117 -23.81 -19.71 -1.92
CA GLY A 117 -23.30 -20.95 -2.54
C GLY A 117 -21.99 -20.80 -3.29
N ASP A 118 -21.47 -19.57 -3.44
CA ASP A 118 -20.16 -19.33 -4.02
C ASP A 118 -19.04 -19.67 -3.01
N LYS A 119 -18.04 -20.42 -3.45
CA LYS A 119 -16.88 -20.79 -2.61
C LYS A 119 -15.90 -19.63 -2.44
N GLY A 120 -16.07 -18.55 -3.22
CA GLY A 120 -15.19 -17.39 -3.23
C GLY A 120 -13.81 -17.68 -3.80
N TYR A 121 -13.08 -16.63 -4.21
CA TYR A 121 -11.74 -16.77 -4.77
C TYR A 121 -10.66 -16.78 -3.67
N GLY A 122 -9.84 -17.83 -3.65
CA GLY A 122 -8.73 -18.02 -2.70
C GLY A 122 -9.15 -18.47 -1.30
N GLY A 123 -8.23 -19.11 -0.59
CA GLY A 123 -8.47 -19.63 0.77
C GLY A 123 -8.85 -18.53 1.78
N ALA A 124 -9.77 -18.86 2.69
CA ALA A 124 -10.15 -17.97 3.78
C ALA A 124 -9.07 -17.94 4.86
N VAL A 125 -8.65 -16.74 5.28
CA VAL A 125 -7.75 -16.54 6.42
C VAL A 125 -8.58 -15.97 7.56
N LEU A 126 -8.64 -16.68 8.69
CA LEU A 126 -9.49 -16.35 9.84
C LEU A 126 -10.99 -16.26 9.50
N GLY A 127 -11.46 -17.06 8.53
CA GLY A 127 -12.87 -17.11 8.13
C GLY A 127 -13.32 -16.01 7.16
N LEU A 128 -12.41 -15.13 6.72
CA LEU A 128 -12.67 -14.08 5.72
C LEU A 128 -11.74 -14.28 4.51
N HIS A 129 -12.26 -14.05 3.31
CA HIS A 129 -11.42 -14.07 2.10
C HIS A 129 -10.46 -12.89 2.07
N LEU A 130 -9.32 -13.07 1.40
CA LEU A 130 -8.25 -12.07 1.31
C LEU A 130 -8.71 -10.73 0.74
N TYR A 131 -9.69 -10.72 -0.18
CA TYR A 131 -10.23 -9.49 -0.76
C TYR A 131 -11.09 -8.70 0.23
N VAL A 132 -11.75 -9.36 1.20
CA VAL A 132 -12.50 -8.66 2.26
C VAL A 132 -11.53 -8.03 3.26
N TRP A 133 -10.46 -8.74 3.60
CA TRP A 133 -9.37 -8.18 4.39
C TRP A 133 -8.72 -6.97 3.70
N ALA A 134 -8.48 -7.06 2.39
CA ALA A 134 -7.96 -5.94 1.61
C ALA A 134 -8.87 -4.71 1.71
N LEU A 135 -10.19 -4.90 1.57
CA LEU A 135 -11.17 -3.82 1.73
C LEU A 135 -11.09 -3.18 3.12
N VAL A 136 -11.09 -3.99 4.19
CA VAL A 136 -10.98 -3.51 5.58
C VAL A 136 -9.70 -2.71 5.78
N LEU A 137 -8.57 -3.20 5.27
CA LEU A 137 -7.27 -2.54 5.39
C LEU A 137 -7.24 -1.21 4.62
N PHE A 138 -7.83 -1.13 3.43
CA PHE A 138 -7.92 0.12 2.68
C PHE A 138 -8.77 1.17 3.41
N VAL A 139 -9.93 0.78 3.96
CA VAL A 139 -10.76 1.69 4.75
C VAL A 139 -10.02 2.14 6.01
N ALA A 140 -9.42 1.21 6.76
CA ALA A 140 -8.65 1.53 7.95
C ALA A 140 -7.47 2.47 7.66
N ALA A 141 -6.78 2.27 6.54
CA ALA A 141 -5.70 3.14 6.09
C ALA A 141 -6.19 4.56 5.81
N VAL A 142 -7.27 4.72 5.03
CA VAL A 142 -7.86 6.05 4.74
C VAL A 142 -8.29 6.74 6.03
N THR A 143 -8.98 6.04 6.93
CA THR A 143 -9.39 6.59 8.22
C THR A 143 -8.18 7.03 9.06
N THR A 144 -7.14 6.20 9.15
CA THR A 144 -5.92 6.51 9.91
C THR A 144 -5.23 7.76 9.34
N ILE A 145 -5.10 7.85 8.02
CA ILE A 145 -4.51 9.01 7.36
C ILE A 145 -5.36 10.26 7.62
N GLY A 146 -6.69 10.15 7.54
CA GLY A 146 -7.62 11.23 7.84
C GLY A 146 -7.44 11.78 9.25
N VAL A 147 -7.44 10.90 10.27
CA VAL A 147 -7.22 11.28 11.67
C VAL A 147 -5.87 11.98 11.83
N VAL A 148 -4.81 11.44 11.24
CA VAL A 148 -3.45 11.96 11.40
C VAL A 148 -3.27 13.31 10.70
N LEU A 149 -3.96 13.54 9.59
CA LEU A 149 -4.01 14.85 8.94
C LEU A 149 -4.81 15.86 9.76
N SER A 150 -5.89 15.46 10.44
CA SER A 150 -6.65 16.35 11.35
C SER A 150 -5.80 16.88 12.51
N PHE A 151 -4.86 16.09 13.01
CA PHE A 151 -3.94 16.50 14.08
C PHE A 151 -2.56 16.94 13.57
N SER A 152 -2.42 17.19 12.27
CA SER A 152 -1.13 17.53 11.62
C SER A 152 -0.40 18.71 12.26
N TYR A 153 -1.13 19.65 12.86
CA TYR A 153 -0.55 20.78 13.58
C TYR A 153 0.34 20.36 14.75
N ALA A 154 -0.04 19.30 15.49
CA ALA A 154 0.67 18.80 16.64
C ALA A 154 1.65 17.65 16.29
N THR A 155 1.41 16.96 15.19
CA THR A 155 2.09 15.69 14.86
C THR A 155 3.14 15.78 13.76
N ALA A 156 3.29 16.94 13.12
CA ALA A 156 4.27 17.17 12.05
C ALA A 156 5.43 18.06 12.53
N ALA A 157 6.48 17.44 13.06
CA ALA A 157 7.74 18.11 13.37
C ALA A 157 8.53 18.43 12.09
N GLU A 158 9.25 19.56 12.14
CA GLU A 158 10.11 20.02 11.05
C GLU A 158 11.55 19.47 11.12
N SER A 159 11.98 18.97 12.29
CA SER A 159 13.29 18.36 12.51
C SER A 159 13.18 16.89 12.93
N ILE A 160 13.85 16.00 12.20
CA ILE A 160 13.92 14.56 12.51
C ILE A 160 15.35 14.22 12.97
N PRO A 161 15.55 13.51 14.10
CA PRO A 161 16.86 13.08 14.57
C PRO A 161 17.58 12.17 13.55
N ALA A 162 18.88 12.38 13.37
CA ALA A 162 19.58 11.90 12.17
C ALA A 162 19.93 10.39 12.11
N ARG A 163 20.00 9.65 13.23
CA ARG A 163 20.68 8.33 13.25
C ARG A 163 19.78 7.08 13.28
N PRO A 164 18.88 6.85 14.26
CA PRO A 164 18.04 5.64 14.23
C PRO A 164 16.99 5.68 13.12
N HIS A 165 16.52 6.88 12.76
CA HIS A 165 15.50 7.09 11.72
C HIS A 165 16.01 6.75 10.31
N ARG A 166 17.27 7.05 9.99
CA ARG A 166 17.86 6.74 8.68
C ARG A 166 18.01 5.23 8.45
N ALA A 167 18.50 4.49 9.43
CA ALA A 167 18.70 3.05 9.29
C ALA A 167 17.36 2.32 9.08
N LEU A 168 16.36 2.66 9.89
CA LEU A 168 15.04 2.04 9.79
C LEU A 168 14.29 2.48 8.52
N GLY A 169 14.43 3.76 8.11
CA GLY A 169 13.90 4.24 6.86
C GLY A 169 14.50 3.52 5.65
N THR A 170 15.82 3.31 5.62
CA THR A 170 16.48 2.52 4.57
C THR A 170 15.99 1.07 4.58
N LEU A 171 15.83 0.45 5.75
CA LEU A 171 15.32 -0.92 5.86
C LEU A 171 13.90 -1.03 5.29
N ALA A 172 13.00 -0.11 5.67
CA ALA A 172 11.62 -0.08 5.19
C ALA A 172 11.55 0.13 3.66
N LEU A 173 12.33 1.06 3.13
CA LEU A 173 12.41 1.32 1.68
C LEU A 173 13.02 0.15 0.92
N GLY A 174 14.07 -0.48 1.47
CA GLY A 174 14.70 -1.67 0.91
C GLY A 174 13.74 -2.85 0.89
N PHE A 175 13.00 -3.06 1.98
CA PHE A 175 11.98 -4.10 2.07
C PHE A 175 10.86 -3.90 1.04
N LEU A 176 10.33 -2.68 0.94
CA LEU A 176 9.36 -2.32 -0.11
C LEU A 176 9.94 -2.59 -1.50
N GLY A 177 11.16 -2.14 -1.78
CA GLY A 177 11.82 -2.31 -3.07
C GLY A 177 11.97 -3.78 -3.48
N VAL A 178 12.43 -4.64 -2.56
CA VAL A 178 12.57 -6.08 -2.81
C VAL A 178 11.23 -6.72 -3.13
N VAL A 179 10.19 -6.41 -2.35
CA VAL A 179 8.86 -7.00 -2.54
C VAL A 179 8.20 -6.50 -3.83
N LEU A 180 8.42 -5.23 -4.20
CA LEU A 180 7.99 -4.71 -5.51
C LEU A 180 8.67 -5.43 -6.67
N VAL A 181 9.97 -5.70 -6.57
CA VAL A 181 10.69 -6.45 -7.60
C VAL A 181 10.15 -7.87 -7.71
N ILE A 182 9.96 -8.57 -6.58
CA ILE A 182 9.38 -9.92 -6.57
C ILE A 182 7.97 -9.90 -7.18
N ASN A 183 7.13 -8.93 -6.81
CA ASN A 183 5.78 -8.81 -7.34
C ASN A 183 5.78 -8.52 -8.85
N LEU A 184 6.66 -7.63 -9.32
CA LEU A 184 6.82 -7.31 -10.74
C LEU A 184 7.30 -8.52 -11.54
N VAL A 185 8.27 -9.27 -11.03
CA VAL A 185 8.73 -10.51 -11.65
C VAL A 185 7.57 -11.52 -11.70
N ALA A 186 6.87 -11.74 -10.59
CA ALA A 186 5.71 -12.65 -10.57
C ALA A 186 4.63 -12.25 -11.59
N THR A 187 4.30 -10.96 -11.69
CA THR A 187 3.42 -10.41 -12.72
C THR A 187 3.93 -10.70 -14.12
N PHE A 188 5.19 -10.41 -14.40
CA PHE A 188 5.77 -10.59 -15.74
C PHE A 188 5.72 -12.04 -16.19
N PHE A 189 5.92 -12.99 -15.28
CA PHE A 189 5.76 -14.41 -15.58
C PHE A 189 4.30 -14.80 -15.84
N LEU A 190 3.33 -14.15 -15.17
CA LEU A 190 1.90 -14.39 -15.34
C LEU A 190 1.37 -13.83 -16.66
N GLU A 191 1.69 -12.57 -16.96
CA GLU A 191 1.23 -11.79 -18.13
C GLU A 191 2.02 -12.12 -19.42
N GLY A 192 3.29 -12.51 -19.29
CA GLY A 192 4.18 -12.65 -20.43
C GLY A 192 4.38 -11.32 -21.18
N PHE A 193 4.28 -11.38 -22.52
CA PHE A 193 4.35 -10.21 -23.40
C PHE A 193 2.98 -9.60 -23.73
N HIS A 194 1.90 -10.12 -23.15
CA HIS A 194 0.56 -9.60 -23.38
C HIS A 194 0.28 -8.39 -22.47
N GLY A 195 -0.47 -7.41 -23.00
CA GLY A 195 -0.75 -6.15 -22.30
C GLY A 195 -1.82 -6.25 -21.21
N ALA A 196 -2.46 -7.40 -21.02
CA ALA A 196 -3.51 -7.62 -20.02
C ALA A 196 -3.70 -9.11 -19.69
N LEU A 197 -3.96 -9.40 -18.41
CA LEU A 197 -4.26 -10.73 -17.92
C LEU A 197 -5.65 -11.16 -18.43
N PRO A 198 -5.83 -12.38 -18.95
CA PRO A 198 -7.16 -12.94 -19.18
C PRO A 198 -7.95 -12.98 -17.87
N ASP A 199 -9.27 -12.84 -17.97
CA ASP A 199 -10.16 -12.86 -16.80
C ASP A 199 -10.05 -14.17 -15.99
N ASP A 200 -9.67 -15.28 -16.65
CA ASP A 200 -9.44 -16.59 -16.05
C ASP A 200 -8.01 -17.12 -16.34
N PRO A 201 -7.01 -16.84 -15.48
CA PRO A 201 -5.65 -17.33 -15.66
C PRO A 201 -5.55 -18.82 -15.30
N SER A 202 -5.20 -19.66 -16.29
CA SER A 202 -5.01 -21.12 -16.13
C SER A 202 -3.55 -21.57 -16.11
N CYS A 203 -2.61 -20.68 -16.48
CA CYS A 203 -1.18 -20.98 -16.65
C CYS A 203 -0.34 -19.69 -16.51
N TYR A 204 0.98 -19.84 -16.37
CA TYR A 204 1.94 -18.73 -16.59
C TYR A 204 2.17 -18.54 -18.09
N GLN A 205 1.66 -17.44 -18.66
CA GLN A 205 1.70 -17.22 -20.12
C GLN A 205 3.11 -17.14 -20.67
N LEU A 206 4.04 -16.52 -19.94
CA LEU A 206 5.43 -16.40 -20.38
C LEU A 206 6.09 -17.78 -20.60
N LEU A 207 5.87 -18.72 -19.69
CA LEU A 207 6.43 -20.07 -19.75
C LEU A 207 5.77 -20.94 -20.84
N HIS A 208 4.50 -20.65 -21.16
CA HIS A 208 3.79 -21.25 -22.29
C HIS A 208 4.30 -20.69 -23.63
N ASP A 209 4.44 -19.36 -23.74
CA ASP A 209 4.92 -18.69 -24.94
C ASP A 209 6.39 -19.00 -25.26
N LEU A 210 7.21 -19.25 -24.23
CA LEU A 210 8.59 -19.74 -24.36
C LEU A 210 8.67 -21.25 -24.66
N GLY A 211 7.54 -21.96 -24.76
CA GLY A 211 7.49 -23.38 -25.11
C GLY A 211 8.03 -24.34 -24.04
N ILE A 212 8.22 -23.86 -22.80
CA ILE A 212 8.69 -24.66 -21.66
C ILE A 212 7.54 -25.48 -21.07
N LEU A 213 6.32 -24.92 -21.05
CA LEU A 213 5.09 -25.64 -20.70
C LEU A 213 4.46 -26.23 -21.97
N LYS A 214 4.47 -27.57 -22.09
CA LYS A 214 3.97 -28.31 -23.28
C LYS A 214 2.47 -28.64 -23.26
N GLY A 215 1.72 -28.17 -22.28
CA GLY A 215 0.26 -28.30 -22.20
C GLY A 215 -0.37 -26.93 -22.38
N GLY A 216 -1.31 -26.80 -23.31
CA GLY A 216 -2.01 -25.54 -23.56
C GLY A 216 -2.64 -24.97 -22.30
N CYS A 217 -2.80 -23.64 -22.25
CA CYS A 217 -3.51 -22.92 -21.19
C CYS A 217 -5.03 -23.15 -21.27
N VAL A 218 -5.46 -24.39 -21.12
CA VAL A 218 -6.86 -24.80 -21.18
C VAL A 218 -7.35 -24.97 -19.74
N LEU A 219 -8.34 -24.17 -19.34
CA LEU A 219 -9.10 -24.42 -18.12
C LEU A 219 -9.63 -25.86 -18.17
N PRO A 220 -9.44 -26.70 -17.13
CA PRO A 220 -10.15 -27.97 -17.10
C PRO A 220 -11.64 -27.67 -17.23
N ALA A 221 -12.30 -28.34 -18.19
CA ALA A 221 -13.73 -28.19 -18.41
C ALA A 221 -14.44 -28.38 -17.05
N ALA A 222 -15.25 -27.39 -16.65
CA ALA A 222 -16.03 -27.46 -15.42
C ALA A 222 -16.84 -28.77 -15.43
N SER A 223 -16.47 -29.69 -14.53
CA SER A 223 -17.22 -30.92 -14.22
C SER A 223 -18.09 -30.71 -13.01
#